data_AF-A0A1X6ZPZ0-F1
#
_entry.id   AF-A0A1X6ZPZ0-F1
#
_cell.length_a   1.000
_cell.length_b   1.000
_cell.length_c   1.000
_cell.angle_alpha   90.00
_cell.angle_beta   90.00
_cell.angle_gamma   90.00
#
_symmetry.space_group_name_H-M   'P 1'
#
loop_
_entity.id
_entity.type
_entity.pdbx_description
1 polymer ?
#
loop_
_entity_poly.entity_id
_entity_poly.type
_entity_poly.pdbx_seq_one_letter_code
_entity_poly.pdbx_strand_id
1 'polypeptide(L)'
;MTLGTKLAWDDTVLPFQLDRSDIRGRVARLDGVLDGILKQHDYPPAVEALVAEMALLTALIGETIKLRWKLSLQVQSKGPVRMIATDFYAPEKEGEPARIRAYASFDRDRIERVPMANVGEGYFAILVDQGKGMQPYQGITPLVTTSLSDAAESYFAQSEQLPTRFQLKFGRSTEAGGQEHWRAGGIMLQHMPKASPHVQGGGSGEGGLLKPEDILNDDEGEDWNRANFHLDTVEDIELIGPSLPPTDLLVRLFHEETPRVFDTQPVRFGCTCSEDRVRQSLSIYSAKDIEKMTTDDGRVTADCQFCGAHYVLDPQTLGFEATDTPSDRDSGDDD
;
A
#
# COMPACT_ATOMS: atom_id res chain seq x y z
N MET A 1 7.79 18.34 36.01
CA MET A 1 7.45 18.09 34.60
C MET A 1 8.40 17.03 34.11
N THR A 2 7.95 15.78 34.09
CA THR A 2 8.74 14.68 33.51
C THR A 2 8.88 14.95 32.03
N LEU A 3 10.12 15.06 31.55
CA LEU A 3 10.44 14.98 30.13
C LEU A 3 9.98 13.61 29.66
N GLY A 4 8.74 13.54 29.14
CA GLY A 4 8.24 12.33 28.51
C GLY A 4 9.20 11.94 27.41
N THR A 5 9.72 10.73 27.46
CA THR A 5 10.52 10.11 26.40
C THR A 5 9.70 10.22 25.11
N LYS A 6 10.09 11.16 24.24
CA LYS A 6 9.48 11.31 22.92
C LYS A 6 9.80 10.05 22.12
N LEU A 7 8.79 9.38 21.60
CA LEU A 7 9.03 8.22 20.76
C LEU A 7 9.79 8.64 19.49
N ALA A 8 10.78 7.84 19.10
CA ALA A 8 11.23 7.83 17.72
C ALA A 8 10.08 7.28 16.88
N TRP A 9 9.61 8.08 15.92
CA TRP A 9 8.61 7.63 14.96
C TRP A 9 9.34 6.88 13.86
N ASP A 10 9.22 5.56 13.86
CA ASP A 10 9.89 4.73 12.88
C ASP A 10 8.87 4.19 11.87
N ASP A 11 9.20 4.34 10.58
CA ASP A 11 8.47 3.73 9.47
C ASP A 11 8.50 2.21 9.59
N THR A 12 7.45 1.63 10.18
CA THR A 12 7.45 0.24 10.64
C THR A 12 6.09 -0.44 10.54
N VAL A 13 6.12 -1.78 10.47
CA VAL A 13 4.98 -2.65 10.66
C VAL A 13 5.31 -3.63 11.79
N LEU A 14 4.52 -3.61 12.86
CA LEU A 14 4.64 -4.50 14.01
C LEU A 14 3.57 -5.59 13.94
N PRO A 15 3.92 -6.85 13.64
CA PRO A 15 2.98 -7.95 13.70
C PRO A 15 2.71 -8.37 15.15
N PHE A 16 1.49 -8.85 15.40
CA PHE A 16 1.09 -9.40 16.68
C PHE A 16 0.03 -10.49 16.52
N GLN A 17 -0.22 -11.22 17.61
CA GLN A 17 -1.26 -12.24 17.71
C GLN A 17 -2.00 -12.09 19.04
N LEU A 18 -3.31 -12.26 19.00
CA LEU A 18 -4.22 -12.37 20.13
C LEU A 18 -4.48 -13.86 20.34
N ASP A 19 -3.71 -14.48 21.23
CA ASP A 19 -3.65 -15.95 21.36
C ASP A 19 -4.97 -16.56 21.86
N ARG A 20 -5.83 -15.79 22.54
CA ARG A 20 -7.12 -16.27 23.08
C ARG A 20 -8.23 -16.37 22.04
N SER A 21 -8.23 -15.48 21.06
CA SER A 21 -9.29 -15.32 20.06
C SER A 21 -8.88 -15.84 18.67
N ASP A 22 -7.70 -16.46 18.54
CA ASP A 22 -7.14 -16.88 17.25
C ASP A 22 -7.13 -15.74 16.20
N ILE A 23 -6.81 -14.52 16.62
CA ILE A 23 -6.73 -13.34 15.75
C ILE A 23 -5.27 -12.95 15.60
N ARG A 24 -4.83 -12.73 14.37
CA ARG A 24 -3.55 -12.07 14.08
C ARG A 24 -3.79 -10.62 13.68
N GLY A 25 -2.83 -9.76 13.96
CA GLY A 25 -2.92 -8.38 13.58
C GLY A 25 -1.58 -7.73 13.33
N ARG A 26 -1.64 -6.50 12.85
CA ARG A 26 -0.47 -5.64 12.60
C ARG A 26 -0.78 -4.21 12.98
N VAL A 27 0.22 -3.52 13.51
CA VAL A 27 0.21 -2.07 13.67
C VAL A 27 1.23 -1.48 12.70
N ALA A 28 0.80 -0.61 11.81
CA ALA A 28 1.70 0.10 10.90
C ALA A 28 1.77 1.58 11.28
N ARG A 29 2.96 2.17 11.18
CA ARG A 29 3.20 3.60 11.29
C ARG A 29 4.07 4.04 10.12
N LEU A 30 3.59 5.05 9.39
CA LEU A 30 4.27 5.64 8.25
C LEU A 30 4.42 7.15 8.48
N ASP A 31 5.61 7.65 8.19
CA ASP A 31 6.04 9.04 8.27
C ASP A 31 6.93 9.35 7.05
N GLY A 32 8.23 9.09 7.14
CA GLY A 32 9.18 9.36 6.06
C GLY A 32 8.90 8.60 4.76
N VAL A 33 8.28 7.42 4.83
CA VAL A 33 7.77 6.70 3.65
C VAL A 33 6.71 7.53 2.91
N LEU A 34 5.76 8.11 3.64
CA LEU A 34 4.68 8.90 3.06
C LEU A 34 5.22 10.20 2.47
N ASP A 35 6.10 10.89 3.17
CA ASP A 35 6.78 12.07 2.63
C ASP A 35 7.54 11.71 1.34
N GLY A 36 8.22 10.56 1.33
CA GLY A 36 8.91 10.02 0.16
C GLY A 36 7.98 9.76 -1.03
N ILE A 37 6.74 9.35 -0.79
CA ILE A 37 5.70 9.08 -1.80
C ILE A 37 5.03 10.37 -2.28
N LEU A 38 4.55 11.19 -1.35
CA LEU A 38 3.70 12.34 -1.64
C LEU A 38 4.48 13.46 -2.30
N LYS A 39 5.77 13.65 -1.97
CA LYS A 39 6.61 14.68 -2.61
C LYS A 39 6.88 14.45 -4.11
N GLN A 40 6.56 13.27 -4.65
CA GLN A 40 6.83 12.93 -6.04
C GLN A 40 5.87 13.63 -7.01
N HIS A 41 4.72 14.10 -6.51
CA HIS A 41 3.71 14.79 -7.30
C HIS A 41 3.07 15.91 -6.49
N ASP A 42 2.60 16.94 -7.18
CA ASP A 42 1.83 18.02 -6.56
C ASP A 42 0.36 17.61 -6.36
N TYR A 43 0.08 16.68 -5.45
CA TYR A 43 -1.28 16.20 -5.20
C TYR A 43 -2.13 17.25 -4.47
N PRO A 44 -3.39 17.48 -4.88
CA PRO A 44 -4.35 18.17 -4.03
C PRO A 44 -4.59 17.40 -2.72
N PRO A 45 -4.95 18.08 -1.60
CA PRO A 45 -5.06 17.42 -0.29
C PRO A 45 -6.00 16.20 -0.24
N ALA A 46 -7.08 16.22 -1.02
CA ALA A 46 -7.99 15.07 -1.12
C ALA A 46 -7.33 13.85 -1.77
N VAL A 47 -6.43 14.05 -2.74
CA VAL A 47 -5.66 12.98 -3.39
C VAL A 47 -4.53 12.52 -2.49
N GLU A 48 -3.85 13.42 -1.78
CA GLU A 48 -2.85 13.06 -0.76
C GLU A 48 -3.44 12.09 0.28
N ALA A 49 -4.65 12.38 0.77
CA ALA A 49 -5.36 11.52 1.72
C ALA A 49 -5.61 10.11 1.18
N LEU A 50 -6.10 9.97 -0.06
CA LEU A 50 -6.34 8.66 -0.69
C LEU A 50 -5.04 7.88 -0.93
N VAL A 51 -3.96 8.58 -1.32
CA VAL A 51 -2.64 7.96 -1.50
C VAL A 51 -2.07 7.52 -0.16
N ALA A 52 -2.24 8.30 0.90
CA ALA A 52 -1.81 7.94 2.26
C ALA A 52 -2.58 6.72 2.80
N GLU A 53 -3.90 6.67 2.61
CA GLU A 53 -4.74 5.52 2.95
C GLU A 53 -4.26 4.25 2.24
N MET A 54 -4.07 4.32 0.92
CA MET A 54 -3.60 3.18 0.13
C MET A 54 -2.18 2.75 0.50
N ALA A 55 -1.27 3.68 0.78
CA ALA A 55 0.08 3.35 1.22
C ALA A 55 0.08 2.63 2.58
N LEU A 56 -0.80 3.06 3.51
CA LEU A 56 -0.97 2.43 4.81
C LEU A 56 -1.58 1.03 4.69
N LEU A 57 -2.63 0.85 3.87
CA LEU A 57 -3.18 -0.46 3.53
C LEU A 57 -2.10 -1.38 2.95
N THR A 58 -1.28 -0.86 2.05
CA THR A 58 -0.18 -1.61 1.43
C THR A 58 0.89 -2.02 2.43
N ALA A 59 1.22 -1.20 3.42
CA ALA A 59 2.11 -1.59 4.51
C ALA A 59 1.51 -2.71 5.37
N LEU A 60 0.26 -2.56 5.78
CA LEU A 60 -0.45 -3.53 6.64
C LEU A 60 -0.61 -4.88 5.93
N ILE A 61 -1.05 -4.88 4.67
CA ILE A 61 -1.27 -6.10 3.90
C ILE A 61 0.07 -6.71 3.45
N GLY A 62 0.99 -5.88 2.94
CA GLY A 62 2.27 -6.29 2.35
C GLY A 62 3.16 -7.12 3.25
N GLU A 63 3.14 -6.87 4.57
CA GLU A 63 3.96 -7.61 5.52
C GLU A 63 3.67 -9.14 5.51
N THR A 64 2.47 -9.59 5.10
CA THR A 64 2.18 -11.04 4.98
C THR A 64 2.94 -11.79 3.89
N ILE A 65 3.49 -11.10 2.89
CA ILE A 65 4.03 -11.78 1.71
C ILE A 65 5.46 -12.29 1.96
N LYS A 66 5.86 -13.33 1.25
CA LYS A 66 7.21 -13.91 1.42
C LYS A 66 8.30 -12.97 0.91
N LEU A 67 9.53 -13.18 1.40
CA LEU A 67 10.71 -12.49 0.90
C LEU A 67 10.79 -12.53 -0.64
N ARG A 68 11.26 -11.44 -1.22
CA ARG A 68 11.41 -11.22 -2.67
C ARG A 68 10.10 -11.20 -3.48
N TRP A 69 8.95 -11.36 -2.84
CA TRP A 69 7.65 -11.18 -3.51
C TRP A 69 7.31 -9.70 -3.59
N LYS A 70 6.35 -9.40 -4.47
CA LYS A 70 5.79 -8.07 -4.61
C LYS A 70 4.27 -8.15 -4.50
N LEU A 71 3.71 -7.32 -3.62
CA LEU A 71 2.27 -7.05 -3.54
C LEU A 71 1.98 -5.74 -4.27
N SER A 72 0.89 -5.68 -5.02
CA SER A 72 0.35 -4.44 -5.58
C SER A 72 -1.11 -4.29 -5.16
N LEU A 73 -1.48 -3.13 -4.61
CA LEU A 73 -2.89 -2.75 -4.45
C LEU A 73 -3.24 -1.71 -5.51
N GLN A 74 -4.39 -1.88 -6.17
CA GLN A 74 -4.84 -0.98 -7.24
C GLN A 74 -6.29 -0.52 -7.07
N VAL A 75 -6.38 0.79 -6.99
CA VAL A 75 -7.44 1.74 -7.34
C VAL A 75 -7.80 1.81 -8.83
N GLN A 76 -8.96 1.38 -9.35
CA GLN A 76 -9.43 1.86 -10.67
C GLN A 76 -10.85 2.37 -10.57
N SER A 77 -11.09 3.63 -10.95
CA SER A 77 -12.40 4.26 -10.80
C SER A 77 -12.79 5.15 -11.98
N LYS A 78 -14.10 5.35 -12.16
CA LYS A 78 -14.68 6.32 -13.11
C LYS A 78 -14.78 7.75 -12.54
N GLY A 79 -14.25 8.00 -11.35
CA GLY A 79 -14.24 9.31 -10.69
C GLY A 79 -13.10 10.23 -11.14
N PRO A 80 -13.03 11.45 -10.58
CA PRO A 80 -11.89 12.36 -10.78
C PRO A 80 -10.52 11.72 -10.49
N VAL A 81 -10.43 10.84 -9.49
CA VAL A 81 -9.25 9.98 -9.27
C VAL A 81 -9.45 8.68 -10.05
N ARG A 82 -8.79 8.60 -11.19
CA ARG A 82 -8.93 7.49 -12.15
C ARG A 82 -8.24 6.22 -11.66
N MET A 83 -7.07 6.38 -11.06
CA MET A 83 -6.25 5.26 -10.62
C MET A 83 -5.47 5.61 -9.36
N ILE A 84 -5.32 4.64 -8.46
CA ILE A 84 -4.31 4.67 -7.40
C ILE A 84 -3.56 3.35 -7.47
N ALA A 85 -2.24 3.35 -7.59
CA ALA A 85 -1.43 2.14 -7.63
C ALA A 85 -0.39 2.21 -6.54
N THR A 86 -0.25 1.14 -5.78
CA THR A 86 0.75 1.03 -4.72
C THR A 86 1.45 -0.32 -4.81
N ASP A 87 2.73 -0.35 -4.46
CA ASP A 87 3.51 -1.58 -4.42
C ASP A 87 4.21 -1.71 -3.07
N PHE A 88 4.18 -2.92 -2.52
CA PHE A 88 5.05 -3.37 -1.43
C PHE A 88 6.03 -4.41 -1.99
N TYR A 89 7.32 -4.12 -1.89
CA TYR A 89 8.38 -5.05 -2.20
C TYR A 89 8.90 -5.67 -0.91
N ALA A 90 8.67 -6.97 -0.73
CA ALA A 90 9.23 -7.67 0.40
C ALA A 90 10.77 -7.65 0.37
N PRO A 91 11.42 -7.70 1.54
CA PRO A 91 12.87 -7.68 1.61
C PRO A 91 13.52 -8.85 0.85
N GLU A 92 14.78 -8.68 0.46
CA GLU A 92 15.54 -9.76 -0.16
C GLU A 92 16.06 -10.78 0.87
N LYS A 93 16.26 -10.30 2.11
CA LYS A 93 16.68 -11.04 3.29
C LYS A 93 15.92 -10.58 4.52
N GLU A 94 15.80 -11.46 5.49
CA GLU A 94 15.20 -11.16 6.79
C GLU A 94 15.94 -10.02 7.50
N GLY A 95 15.19 -9.12 8.16
CA GLY A 95 15.71 -7.95 8.84
C GLY A 95 16.05 -6.75 7.93
N GLU A 96 16.01 -6.89 6.60
CA GLU A 96 16.16 -5.75 5.69
C GLU A 96 14.83 -4.96 5.54
N PRO A 97 14.87 -3.65 5.27
CA PRO A 97 13.65 -2.88 5.07
C PRO A 97 12.90 -3.26 3.78
N ALA A 98 11.59 -3.45 3.92
CA ALA A 98 10.70 -3.53 2.76
C ALA A 98 10.57 -2.16 2.09
N ARG A 99 10.19 -2.13 0.81
CA ARG A 99 10.04 -0.88 0.05
C ARG A 99 8.59 -0.67 -0.36
N ILE A 100 8.10 0.55 -0.16
CA ILE A 100 6.77 0.97 -0.56
C ILE A 100 6.87 2.10 -1.59
N ARG A 101 5.98 2.11 -2.57
CA ARG A 101 5.76 3.23 -3.47
C ARG A 101 4.29 3.35 -3.81
N ALA A 102 3.84 4.56 -4.14
CA ALA A 102 2.47 4.80 -4.56
C ALA A 102 2.41 5.91 -5.62
N TYR A 103 1.34 5.90 -6.40
CA TYR A 103 1.03 6.88 -7.43
C TYR A 103 -0.48 6.97 -7.59
N ALA A 104 -1.00 8.17 -7.89
CA ALA A 104 -2.38 8.38 -8.28
C ALA A 104 -2.49 9.14 -9.61
N SER A 105 -3.33 8.66 -10.51
CA SER A 105 -3.75 9.41 -11.70
C SER A 105 -5.09 10.07 -11.45
N PHE A 106 -5.18 11.37 -11.72
CA PHE A 106 -6.39 12.15 -11.46
C PHE A 106 -6.60 13.25 -12.50
N ASP A 107 -7.79 13.83 -12.47
CA ASP A 107 -8.18 15.02 -13.22
C ASP A 107 -8.21 16.22 -12.26
N ARG A 108 -7.22 17.11 -12.37
CA ARG A 108 -6.98 18.20 -11.42
C ARG A 108 -8.16 19.18 -11.34
N ASP A 109 -8.84 19.43 -12.44
CA ASP A 109 -9.89 20.45 -12.53
C ASP A 109 -11.23 19.97 -11.94
N ARG A 110 -11.32 18.67 -11.60
CA ARG A 110 -12.54 18.03 -11.09
C ARG A 110 -12.40 17.54 -9.66
N ILE A 111 -11.27 17.81 -8.99
CA ILE A 111 -11.05 17.34 -7.62
C ILE A 111 -11.99 18.06 -6.64
N GLU A 112 -12.77 17.26 -5.93
CA GLU A 112 -13.59 17.68 -4.80
C GLU A 112 -12.82 17.60 -3.48
N ARG A 113 -13.28 18.35 -2.47
CA ARG A 113 -12.64 18.42 -1.16
C ARG A 113 -12.70 17.11 -0.38
N VAL A 114 -13.79 16.36 -0.49
CA VAL A 114 -13.98 15.10 0.23
C VAL A 114 -13.23 13.99 -0.52
N PRO A 115 -12.27 13.27 0.10
CA PRO A 115 -11.45 12.27 -0.60
C PRO A 115 -12.28 11.27 -1.39
N MET A 116 -13.20 10.55 -0.74
CA MET A 116 -14.01 9.50 -1.39
C MET A 116 -15.01 10.03 -2.43
N ALA A 117 -15.37 11.32 -2.42
CA ALA A 117 -16.19 11.89 -3.51
C ALA A 117 -15.45 11.88 -4.87
N ASN A 118 -14.13 11.77 -4.84
CA ASN A 118 -13.30 11.69 -6.04
C ASN A 118 -13.14 10.27 -6.59
N VAL A 119 -13.60 9.26 -5.87
CA VAL A 119 -13.51 7.85 -6.25
C VAL A 119 -14.89 7.40 -6.69
N GLY A 120 -15.06 7.19 -8.00
CA GLY A 120 -16.33 6.74 -8.57
C GLY A 120 -16.48 5.22 -8.53
N GLU A 121 -17.50 4.71 -9.24
CA GLU A 121 -17.62 3.27 -9.50
C GLU A 121 -16.34 2.71 -10.11
N GLY A 122 -15.99 1.48 -9.72
CA GLY A 122 -14.77 0.85 -10.17
C GLY A 122 -14.46 -0.41 -9.39
N TYR A 123 -13.18 -0.77 -9.33
CA TYR A 123 -12.73 -1.95 -8.59
C TYR A 123 -11.47 -1.68 -7.78
N PHE A 124 -11.34 -2.45 -6.71
CA PHE A 124 -10.13 -2.63 -5.93
C PHE A 124 -9.50 -3.97 -6.31
N ALA A 125 -8.21 -3.97 -6.62
CA ALA A 125 -7.48 -5.17 -6.99
C ALA A 125 -6.25 -5.40 -6.10
N ILE A 126 -6.03 -6.66 -5.75
CA ILE A 126 -4.78 -7.13 -5.13
C ILE A 126 -4.07 -8.03 -6.12
N LEU A 127 -2.78 -7.77 -6.33
CA LEU A 127 -1.91 -8.60 -7.14
C LEU A 127 -0.71 -9.05 -6.33
N VAL A 128 -0.35 -10.33 -6.42
CA VAL A 128 0.85 -10.89 -5.79
C VAL A 128 1.73 -11.51 -6.86
N ASP A 129 2.89 -10.89 -7.08
CA ASP A 129 3.95 -11.40 -7.94
C ASP A 129 4.96 -12.19 -7.09
N GLN A 130 5.07 -13.48 -7.40
CA GLN A 130 5.90 -14.45 -6.69
C GLN A 130 7.27 -14.65 -7.36
N GLY A 131 7.55 -13.92 -8.45
CA GLY A 131 8.79 -13.99 -9.21
C GLY A 131 8.70 -14.83 -10.49
N LYS A 132 9.86 -15.03 -11.11
CA LYS A 132 9.98 -15.65 -12.45
C LYS A 132 9.37 -17.06 -12.48
N GLY A 133 8.56 -17.32 -13.51
CA GLY A 133 7.97 -18.63 -13.79
C GLY A 133 6.66 -18.90 -13.05
N MET A 134 6.20 -17.98 -12.21
CA MET A 134 4.91 -18.06 -11.54
C MET A 134 3.93 -17.09 -12.20
N GLN A 135 2.69 -17.53 -12.41
CA GLN A 135 1.62 -16.61 -12.80
C GLN A 135 1.25 -15.75 -11.59
N PRO A 136 1.23 -14.42 -11.71
CA PRO A 136 0.82 -13.56 -10.60
C PRO A 136 -0.60 -13.92 -10.15
N TYR A 137 -0.79 -13.99 -8.84
CA TYR A 137 -2.14 -14.06 -8.29
C TYR A 137 -2.80 -12.69 -8.44
N GLN A 138 -4.08 -12.67 -8.81
CA GLN A 138 -4.88 -11.47 -8.91
C GLN A 138 -6.28 -11.75 -8.38
N GLY A 139 -6.72 -10.93 -7.43
CA GLY A 139 -8.11 -10.88 -6.99
C GLY A 139 -8.65 -9.46 -7.15
N ILE A 140 -9.95 -9.35 -7.41
CA ILE A 140 -10.65 -8.09 -7.63
C ILE A 140 -11.97 -8.07 -6.87
N THR A 141 -12.35 -6.91 -6.35
CA THR A 141 -13.67 -6.67 -5.75
C THR A 141 -14.19 -5.30 -6.20
N PRO A 142 -15.52 -5.09 -6.30
CA PRO A 142 -16.06 -3.76 -6.54
C PRO A 142 -15.62 -2.76 -5.47
N LEU A 143 -15.47 -1.49 -5.86
CA LEU A 143 -15.24 -0.42 -4.88
C LEU A 143 -16.48 -0.21 -4.02
N VAL A 144 -16.25 -0.03 -2.71
CA VAL A 144 -17.25 0.49 -1.78
C VAL A 144 -17.11 2.00 -1.72
N THR A 145 -18.23 2.72 -1.55
CA THR A 145 -18.24 4.19 -1.62
C THR A 145 -17.85 4.89 -0.32
N THR A 146 -17.69 4.14 0.78
CA THR A 146 -17.42 4.67 2.13
C THR A 146 -15.93 4.94 2.40
N SER A 147 -15.05 3.98 2.10
CA SER A 147 -13.58 4.12 2.26
C SER A 147 -12.83 3.09 1.41
N LEU A 148 -11.52 3.29 1.22
CA LEU A 148 -10.67 2.29 0.55
C LEU A 148 -10.37 1.11 1.48
N SER A 149 -10.32 1.33 2.80
CA SER A 149 -10.27 0.24 3.78
C SER A 149 -11.47 -0.70 3.67
N ASP A 150 -12.70 -0.19 3.50
CA ASP A 150 -13.89 -1.05 3.40
C ASP A 150 -13.87 -1.89 2.10
N ALA A 151 -13.28 -1.35 1.02
CA ALA A 151 -13.04 -2.11 -0.20
C ALA A 151 -12.01 -3.24 0.04
N ALA A 152 -10.96 -2.98 0.82
CA ALA A 152 -9.99 -4.01 1.21
C ALA A 152 -10.62 -5.08 2.14
N GLU A 153 -11.48 -4.70 3.09
CA GLU A 153 -12.23 -5.67 3.92
C GLU A 153 -13.15 -6.56 3.07
N SER A 154 -13.89 -5.94 2.14
CA SER A 154 -14.75 -6.65 1.19
C SER A 154 -13.96 -7.63 0.33
N TYR A 155 -12.75 -7.25 -0.09
CA TYR A 155 -11.83 -8.13 -0.80
C TYR A 155 -11.51 -9.37 0.03
N PHE A 156 -11.04 -9.20 1.27
CA PHE A 156 -10.64 -10.33 2.11
C PHE A 156 -11.82 -11.22 2.49
N ALA A 157 -13.00 -10.64 2.73
CA ALA A 157 -14.19 -11.42 3.01
C ALA A 157 -14.62 -12.27 1.80
N GLN A 158 -14.62 -11.71 0.58
CA GLN A 158 -15.14 -12.38 -0.61
C GLN A 158 -14.13 -13.30 -1.30
N SER A 159 -12.91 -12.81 -1.48
CA SER A 159 -11.89 -13.49 -2.30
C SER A 159 -11.06 -14.46 -1.49
N GLU A 160 -10.75 -14.10 -0.24
CA GLU A 160 -9.88 -14.91 0.64
C GLU A 160 -10.66 -15.69 1.69
N GLN A 161 -11.93 -15.35 1.94
CA GLN A 161 -12.74 -15.87 3.06
C GLN A 161 -12.03 -15.70 4.40
N LEU A 162 -11.38 -14.54 4.58
CA LEU A 162 -10.65 -14.18 5.79
C LEU A 162 -11.28 -12.92 6.40
N PRO A 163 -12.04 -13.05 7.49
CA PRO A 163 -12.52 -11.90 8.26
C PRO A 163 -11.36 -10.97 8.60
N THR A 164 -11.44 -9.75 8.09
CA THR A 164 -10.37 -8.76 8.17
C THR A 164 -10.98 -7.40 8.48
N ARG A 165 -10.37 -6.67 9.40
CA ARG A 165 -10.79 -5.33 9.82
C ARG A 165 -9.61 -4.38 9.81
N PHE A 166 -9.82 -3.15 9.37
CA PHE A 166 -8.84 -2.07 9.42
C PHE A 166 -9.37 -0.89 10.23
N GLN A 167 -8.48 -0.29 11.01
CA GLN A 167 -8.71 1.00 11.65
C GLN A 167 -7.53 1.90 11.32
N LEU A 168 -7.78 2.91 10.49
CA LEU A 168 -6.73 3.72 9.88
C LEU A 168 -6.89 5.18 10.28
N LYS A 169 -5.77 5.85 10.50
CA LYS A 169 -5.72 7.31 10.61
C LYS A 169 -4.51 7.86 9.88
N PHE A 170 -4.72 8.97 9.19
CA PHE A 170 -3.67 9.70 8.50
C PHE A 170 -3.98 11.18 8.51
N GLY A 171 -2.95 12.00 8.49
CA GLY A 171 -3.08 13.45 8.51
C GLY A 171 -1.73 14.15 8.59
N ARG A 172 -1.79 15.47 8.44
CA ARG A 172 -0.62 16.32 8.64
C ARG A 172 -0.41 16.56 10.13
N SER A 173 0.81 16.30 10.58
CA SER A 173 1.24 16.54 11.95
C SER A 173 2.19 17.72 11.96
N THR A 174 1.95 18.66 12.87
CA THR A 174 2.87 19.77 13.15
C THR A 174 3.31 19.65 14.60
N GLU A 175 4.58 19.37 14.81
CA GLU A 175 5.18 19.42 16.14
C GLU A 175 5.57 20.86 16.51
N ALA A 176 5.63 21.17 17.80
CA ALA A 176 6.06 22.49 18.28
C ALA A 176 7.48 22.82 17.78
N GLY A 177 7.58 23.77 16.84
CA GLY A 177 8.85 24.18 16.22
C GLY A 177 9.37 23.25 15.09
N GLY A 178 8.59 22.23 14.71
CA GLY A 178 8.91 21.32 13.59
C GLY A 178 8.28 21.75 12.27
N GLN A 179 8.69 21.09 11.19
CA GLN A 179 8.02 21.20 9.89
C GLN A 179 6.76 20.32 9.89
N GLU A 180 5.70 20.80 9.21
CA GLU A 180 4.52 19.99 8.91
C GLU A 180 4.93 18.81 8.04
N HIS A 181 4.58 17.60 8.46
CA HIS A 181 4.85 16.35 7.73
C HIS A 181 3.65 15.41 7.83
N TRP A 182 3.55 14.45 6.92
CA TRP A 182 2.47 13.48 6.94
C TRP A 182 2.75 12.37 7.95
N ARG A 183 1.72 11.98 8.70
CA ARG A 183 1.73 10.75 9.49
C ARG A 183 0.54 9.90 9.14
N ALA A 184 0.76 8.60 9.12
CA ALA A 184 -0.29 7.61 9.10
C ALA A 184 0.00 6.50 10.10
N GLY A 185 -1.07 5.99 10.70
CA GLY A 185 -1.04 4.92 11.66
C GLY A 185 -2.28 4.06 11.47
N GLY A 186 -2.15 2.76 11.57
CA GLY A 186 -3.30 1.88 11.43
C GLY A 186 -3.08 0.54 12.08
N ILE A 187 -4.21 -0.11 12.39
CA ILE A 187 -4.25 -1.48 12.90
C ILE A 187 -5.06 -2.31 11.91
N MET A 188 -4.53 -3.50 11.60
CA MET A 188 -5.24 -4.54 10.87
C MET A 188 -5.45 -5.72 11.81
N LEU A 189 -6.68 -6.22 11.89
CA LEU A 189 -7.02 -7.50 12.51
C LEU A 189 -7.46 -8.49 11.44
N GLN A 190 -7.12 -9.75 11.62
CA GLN A 190 -7.54 -10.83 10.74
C GLN A 190 -7.72 -12.13 11.53
N HIS A 191 -8.87 -12.77 11.36
CA HIS A 191 -9.15 -14.05 12.00
C HIS A 191 -8.27 -15.16 11.39
N MET A 192 -7.77 -16.07 12.23
CA MET A 192 -7.04 -17.25 11.80
C MET A 192 -8.01 -18.44 11.71
N PRO A 193 -8.35 -18.91 10.51
CA PRO A 193 -9.28 -20.03 10.39
C PRO A 193 -8.71 -21.30 11.01
N LYS A 194 -9.52 -21.99 11.82
CA LYS A 194 -9.37 -23.42 12.07
C LYS A 194 -9.82 -24.14 10.80
N ALA A 195 -9.12 -25.21 10.39
CA ALA A 195 -9.23 -25.79 9.05
C ALA A 195 -10.67 -25.88 8.49
N SER A 196 -10.87 -25.29 7.30
CA SER A 196 -12.08 -25.22 6.46
C SER A 196 -13.26 -24.38 6.99
N PRO A 197 -13.32 -23.07 6.70
CA PRO A 197 -14.55 -22.30 6.83
C PRO A 197 -15.52 -22.69 5.69
N HIS A 198 -16.71 -23.20 6.04
CA HIS A 198 -17.85 -23.24 5.12
C HIS A 198 -18.70 -22.00 5.40
N VAL A 199 -18.77 -21.07 4.43
CA VAL A 199 -19.69 -19.92 4.50
C VAL A 199 -21.13 -20.44 4.53
N GLN A 200 -21.90 -20.08 5.55
CA GLN A 200 -23.33 -20.37 5.64
C GLN A 200 -24.12 -19.07 5.44
N GLY A 201 -24.53 -18.75 4.21
CA GLY A 201 -25.41 -17.61 3.93
C GLY A 201 -25.01 -16.74 2.73
N GLY A 202 -25.77 -15.66 2.51
CA GLY A 202 -25.47 -14.60 1.54
C GLY A 202 -24.95 -13.33 2.23
N GLY A 203 -24.25 -12.46 1.49
CA GLY A 203 -23.58 -11.28 2.07
C GLY A 203 -24.51 -10.19 2.60
N SER A 204 -24.17 -9.66 3.77
CA SER A 204 -24.93 -8.62 4.49
C SER A 204 -24.52 -7.17 4.14
N GLY A 205 -23.53 -6.99 3.27
CA GLY A 205 -23.00 -5.69 2.81
C GLY A 205 -23.78 -5.01 1.69
N GLU A 206 -23.36 -3.79 1.35
CA GLU A 206 -23.90 -3.04 0.21
C GLU A 206 -23.77 -3.87 -1.06
N GLY A 207 -24.82 -3.93 -1.88
CA GLY A 207 -24.81 -4.72 -3.11
C GLY A 207 -24.73 -6.24 -2.90
N GLY A 208 -24.97 -6.75 -1.68
CA GLY A 208 -24.88 -8.18 -1.34
C GLY A 208 -23.44 -8.68 -1.14
N LEU A 209 -22.50 -7.76 -0.97
CA LEU A 209 -21.09 -8.05 -0.66
C LEU A 209 -20.98 -8.73 0.71
N LEU A 210 -20.12 -9.75 0.82
CA LEU A 210 -19.83 -10.41 2.11
C LEU A 210 -19.09 -9.44 3.04
N LYS A 211 -19.50 -9.43 4.32
CA LYS A 211 -18.78 -8.78 5.41
C LYS A 211 -17.96 -9.82 6.21
N PRO A 212 -16.95 -9.39 6.98
CA PRO A 212 -16.18 -10.28 7.86
C PRO A 212 -17.03 -11.15 8.78
N GLU A 213 -18.12 -10.59 9.32
CA GLU A 213 -19.05 -11.28 10.23
C GLU A 213 -19.80 -12.46 9.56
N ASP A 214 -19.98 -12.44 8.24
CA ASP A 214 -20.75 -13.46 7.50
C ASP A 214 -20.00 -14.81 7.37
N ILE A 215 -18.73 -14.88 7.78
CA ILE A 215 -17.84 -16.05 7.59
C ILE A 215 -17.66 -16.86 8.88
N LEU A 216 -17.91 -16.25 10.04
CA LEU A 216 -17.60 -16.81 11.35
C LEU A 216 -18.76 -17.65 11.91
N ASN A 217 -18.44 -18.67 12.72
CA ASN A 217 -19.43 -19.36 13.54
C ASN A 217 -19.72 -18.59 14.84
N ASP A 218 -20.71 -19.01 15.65
CA ASP A 218 -21.17 -18.23 16.82
C ASP A 218 -20.03 -17.91 17.82
N ASP A 219 -19.20 -18.88 18.21
CA ASP A 219 -18.10 -18.67 19.16
C ASP A 219 -16.98 -17.80 18.57
N GLU A 220 -16.57 -18.08 17.31
CA GLU A 220 -15.58 -17.28 16.59
C GLU A 220 -16.08 -15.85 16.34
N GLY A 221 -17.39 -15.70 16.15
CA GLY A 221 -18.09 -14.43 16.00
C GLY A 221 -18.05 -13.59 17.28
N GLU A 222 -18.25 -14.20 18.45
CA GLU A 222 -18.13 -13.49 19.73
C GLU A 222 -16.70 -12.99 19.99
N ASP A 223 -15.69 -13.83 19.71
CA ASP A 223 -14.27 -13.46 19.84
C ASP A 223 -13.88 -12.34 18.88
N TRP A 224 -14.29 -12.44 17.62
CA TRP A 224 -14.10 -11.40 16.62
C TRP A 224 -14.78 -10.09 16.99
N ASN A 225 -16.04 -10.14 17.42
CA ASN A 225 -16.80 -8.96 17.82
C ASN A 225 -16.17 -8.26 19.02
N ARG A 226 -15.71 -9.01 20.02
CA ARG A 226 -15.01 -8.45 21.18
C ARG A 226 -13.73 -7.72 20.77
N ALA A 227 -12.90 -8.34 19.93
CA ALA A 227 -11.69 -7.70 19.43
C ALA A 227 -12.00 -6.42 18.63
N ASN A 228 -13.05 -6.42 17.81
CA ASN A 228 -13.47 -5.24 17.07
C ASN A 228 -14.02 -4.14 17.98
N PHE A 229 -14.81 -4.47 19.00
CA PHE A 229 -15.28 -3.47 19.97
C PHE A 229 -14.13 -2.79 20.69
N HIS A 230 -13.07 -3.52 21.03
CA HIS A 230 -11.85 -2.91 21.56
C HIS A 230 -11.17 -2.03 20.53
N LEU A 231 -10.99 -2.52 19.29
CA LEU A 231 -10.39 -1.77 18.18
C LEU A 231 -11.10 -0.44 17.92
N ASP A 232 -12.43 -0.42 17.97
CA ASP A 232 -13.27 0.77 17.76
C ASP A 232 -13.06 1.86 18.83
N THR A 233 -12.44 1.52 19.97
CA THR A 233 -12.06 2.49 21.01
C THR A 233 -10.72 3.18 20.76
N VAL A 234 -10.04 2.89 19.64
CA VAL A 234 -8.77 3.56 19.34
C VAL A 234 -8.97 5.02 19.00
N GLU A 235 -8.17 5.88 19.62
CA GLU A 235 -8.20 7.31 19.35
C GLU A 235 -7.21 7.69 18.25
N ASP A 236 -7.52 8.77 17.52
CA ASP A 236 -6.65 9.30 16.48
C ASP A 236 -5.22 9.54 16.98
N ILE A 237 -5.07 10.11 18.19
CA ILE A 237 -3.77 10.44 18.78
C ILE A 237 -2.98 9.19 19.19
N GLU A 238 -3.62 8.04 19.33
CA GLU A 238 -2.92 6.79 19.64
C GLU A 238 -2.35 6.14 18.38
N LEU A 239 -3.01 6.34 17.24
CA LEU A 239 -2.54 5.89 15.93
C LEU A 239 -1.42 6.79 15.39
N ILE A 240 -1.63 8.12 15.41
CA ILE A 240 -0.74 9.11 14.75
C ILE A 240 -0.08 10.13 15.70
N GLY A 241 -0.31 10.03 17.02
CA GLY A 241 0.31 10.91 18.02
C GLY A 241 1.61 10.36 18.65
N PRO A 242 2.52 11.24 19.10
CA PRO A 242 3.92 10.90 19.44
C PRO A 242 4.11 10.28 20.84
N SER A 243 3.02 9.96 21.53
CA SER A 243 3.04 9.67 22.97
C SER A 243 2.92 8.19 23.31
N LEU A 244 2.44 7.35 22.39
CA LEU A 244 2.12 5.95 22.69
C LEU A 244 2.91 5.01 21.76
N PRO A 245 3.75 4.09 22.27
CA PRO A 245 4.32 3.01 21.48
C PRO A 245 3.28 2.05 20.90
N PRO A 246 3.54 1.42 19.73
CA PRO A 246 2.65 0.38 19.20
C PRO A 246 2.44 -0.78 20.17
N THR A 247 3.48 -1.22 20.90
CA THR A 247 3.37 -2.28 21.91
C THR A 247 2.42 -1.92 23.04
N ASP A 248 2.49 -0.68 23.51
CA ASP A 248 1.67 -0.18 24.62
C ASP A 248 0.23 0.03 24.17
N LEU A 249 0.03 0.46 22.92
CA LEU A 249 -1.28 0.52 22.29
C LEU A 249 -1.95 -0.87 22.23
N LEU A 250 -1.19 -1.91 21.89
CA LEU A 250 -1.72 -3.28 21.87
C LEU A 250 -2.14 -3.76 23.26
N VAL A 251 -1.36 -3.45 24.30
CA VAL A 251 -1.77 -3.75 25.69
C VAL A 251 -3.01 -2.94 26.06
N ARG A 252 -3.06 -1.64 25.73
CA ARG A 252 -4.22 -0.78 26.01
C ARG A 252 -5.51 -1.36 25.42
N LEU A 253 -5.45 -1.78 24.16
CA LEU A 253 -6.60 -2.31 23.43
C LEU A 253 -6.96 -3.74 23.84
N PHE A 254 -5.94 -4.60 23.98
CA PHE A 254 -6.12 -6.05 23.98
C PHE A 254 -5.50 -6.76 25.19
N HIS A 255 -5.27 -6.09 26.32
CA HIS A 255 -4.63 -6.71 27.50
C HIS A 255 -5.28 -8.04 27.94
N GLU A 256 -6.60 -8.18 27.85
CA GLU A 256 -7.31 -9.41 28.21
C GLU A 256 -7.08 -10.55 27.19
N GLU A 257 -6.67 -10.22 25.96
CA GLU A 257 -6.40 -11.14 24.86
C GLU A 257 -4.95 -11.68 24.85
N THR A 258 -4.11 -11.23 25.80
CA THR A 258 -2.68 -11.59 25.92
C THR A 258 -1.91 -11.37 24.61
N PRO A 259 -1.72 -10.10 24.17
CA PRO A 259 -1.15 -9.80 22.87
C PRO A 259 0.32 -10.18 22.84
N ARG A 260 0.69 -11.03 21.87
CA ARG A 260 2.06 -11.44 21.60
C ARG A 260 2.57 -10.73 20.36
N VAL A 261 3.64 -9.95 20.51
CA VAL A 261 4.26 -9.20 19.41
C VAL A 261 5.40 -10.00 18.76
N PHE A 262 5.69 -9.70 17.50
CA PHE A 262 6.80 -10.27 16.73
C PHE A 262 7.82 -9.21 16.33
N ASP A 263 8.85 -9.63 15.61
CA ASP A 263 9.86 -8.72 15.07
C ASP A 263 9.23 -7.70 14.13
N THR A 264 9.65 -6.45 14.32
CA THR A 264 9.14 -5.32 13.54
C THR A 264 9.78 -5.30 12.15
N GLN A 265 8.97 -5.14 11.11
CA GLN A 265 9.42 -4.95 9.74
C GLN A 265 9.62 -3.46 9.45
N PRO A 266 10.85 -2.96 9.28
CA PRO A 266 11.07 -1.60 8.81
C PRO A 266 10.60 -1.45 7.36
N VAL A 267 10.01 -0.29 7.03
CA VAL A 267 9.57 0.05 5.69
C VAL A 267 10.20 1.37 5.26
N ARG A 268 10.42 1.55 3.95
CA ARG A 268 10.93 2.80 3.39
C ARG A 268 10.33 3.07 2.03
N PHE A 269 10.36 4.32 1.58
CA PHE A 269 10.10 4.61 0.17
C PHE A 269 11.13 3.89 -0.73
N GLY A 270 10.68 3.29 -1.83
CA GLY A 270 11.59 2.71 -2.80
C GLY A 270 10.97 2.37 -4.15
N CYS A 271 11.61 2.84 -5.22
CA CYS A 271 11.27 2.51 -6.60
C CYS A 271 12.26 1.50 -7.18
N THR A 272 11.82 0.79 -8.24
CA THR A 272 12.64 -0.17 -8.98
C THR A 272 12.83 0.23 -10.45
N CYS A 273 12.47 1.46 -10.83
CA CYS A 273 12.73 1.96 -12.18
C CYS A 273 14.23 2.05 -12.44
N SER A 274 14.61 1.80 -13.68
CA SER A 274 15.95 2.03 -14.22
C SER A 274 15.81 2.34 -15.71
N GLU A 275 16.85 2.90 -16.30
CA GLU A 275 16.92 3.09 -17.75
C GLU A 275 16.66 1.77 -18.50
N ASP A 276 17.29 0.67 -18.07
CA ASP A 276 17.08 -0.66 -18.68
C ASP A 276 15.62 -1.08 -18.70
N ARG A 277 14.87 -0.81 -17.63
CA ARG A 277 13.44 -1.14 -17.58
C ARG A 277 12.62 -0.25 -18.50
N VAL A 278 12.97 1.02 -18.62
CA VAL A 278 12.34 1.93 -19.58
C VAL A 278 12.61 1.45 -21.00
N ARG A 279 13.86 1.14 -21.33
CA ARG A 279 14.26 0.57 -22.63
C ARG A 279 13.51 -0.73 -22.93
N GLN A 280 13.43 -1.64 -21.95
CA GLN A 280 12.68 -2.88 -22.07
C GLN A 280 11.18 -2.65 -22.33
N SER A 281 10.58 -1.62 -21.74
CA SER A 281 9.19 -1.27 -22.02
C SER A 281 8.99 -0.70 -23.43
N LEU A 282 10.02 -0.02 -23.95
CA LEU A 282 10.01 0.57 -25.29
C LEU A 282 10.44 -0.42 -26.39
N SER A 283 10.95 -1.60 -26.03
CA SER A 283 11.49 -2.58 -27.00
C SER A 283 10.44 -3.17 -27.93
N ILE A 284 9.15 -3.01 -27.62
CA ILE A 284 8.03 -3.50 -28.44
C ILE A 284 7.63 -2.55 -29.58
N TYR A 285 8.13 -1.31 -29.58
CA TYR A 285 7.78 -0.30 -30.57
C TYR A 285 8.71 -0.34 -31.78
N SER A 286 8.19 0.05 -32.94
CA SER A 286 8.97 0.24 -34.17
C SER A 286 9.75 1.54 -34.17
N ALA A 287 10.81 1.68 -34.97
CA ALA A 287 11.53 2.94 -35.08
C ALA A 287 10.60 4.10 -35.49
N LYS A 288 9.59 3.83 -36.33
CA LYS A 288 8.57 4.81 -36.72
C LYS A 288 7.67 5.26 -35.57
N ASP A 289 7.41 4.40 -34.59
CA ASP A 289 6.62 4.78 -33.42
C ASP A 289 7.48 5.53 -32.41
N ILE A 290 8.76 5.15 -32.26
CA ILE A 290 9.75 5.89 -31.47
C ILE A 290 9.97 7.30 -32.05
N GLU A 291 10.01 7.47 -33.37
CA GLU A 291 10.10 8.77 -34.03
C GLU A 291 8.94 9.70 -33.66
N LYS A 292 7.71 9.16 -33.55
CA LYS A 292 6.54 9.93 -33.09
C LYS A 292 6.56 10.28 -31.60
N MET A 293 7.34 9.55 -30.81
CA MET A 293 7.57 9.83 -29.39
C MET A 293 8.77 10.76 -29.17
N THR A 294 9.50 11.09 -30.24
CA THR A 294 10.68 11.95 -30.17
C THR A 294 10.24 13.41 -30.08
N THR A 295 10.80 14.12 -29.10
CA THR A 295 10.59 15.55 -28.87
C THR A 295 11.25 16.39 -29.97
N ASP A 296 10.90 17.68 -30.04
CA ASP A 296 11.51 18.63 -30.99
C ASP A 296 13.04 18.73 -30.84
N ASP A 297 13.58 18.41 -29.65
CA ASP A 297 15.01 18.36 -29.35
C ASP A 297 15.70 17.05 -29.80
N GLY A 298 14.97 16.16 -30.49
CA GLY A 298 15.51 14.90 -31.01
C GLY A 298 15.72 13.83 -29.95
N ARG A 299 15.06 13.93 -28.79
CA ARG A 299 15.17 12.98 -27.67
C ARG A 299 13.85 12.31 -27.34
N VAL A 300 13.91 11.08 -26.83
CA VAL A 300 12.75 10.42 -26.21
C VAL A 300 12.87 10.55 -24.71
N THR A 301 11.83 11.08 -24.07
CA THR A 301 11.78 11.26 -22.61
C THR A 301 10.77 10.33 -21.97
N ALA A 302 11.08 9.81 -20.80
CA ALA A 302 10.15 8.98 -20.02
C ALA A 302 10.23 9.33 -18.54
N ASP A 303 9.07 9.54 -17.91
CA ASP A 303 8.96 9.83 -16.48
C ASP A 303 8.40 8.64 -15.71
N CYS A 304 9.11 8.24 -14.65
CA CYS A 304 8.58 7.25 -13.73
C CYS A 304 7.48 7.84 -12.86
N GLN A 305 6.24 7.39 -13.06
CA GLN A 305 5.07 7.86 -12.30
C GLN A 305 5.15 7.59 -10.79
N PHE A 306 6.01 6.68 -10.31
CA PHE A 306 6.13 6.40 -8.88
C PHE A 306 7.16 7.26 -8.15
N CYS A 307 8.23 7.69 -8.81
CA CYS A 307 9.36 8.36 -8.15
C CYS A 307 9.88 9.60 -8.88
N GLY A 308 9.16 10.06 -9.92
CA GLY A 308 9.50 11.27 -10.66
C GLY A 308 10.83 11.21 -11.43
N ALA A 309 11.49 10.04 -11.50
CA ALA A 309 12.74 9.90 -12.24
C ALA A 309 12.51 10.16 -13.73
N HIS A 310 13.28 11.10 -14.28
CA HIS A 310 13.25 11.52 -15.67
C HIS A 310 14.38 10.83 -16.45
N TYR A 311 14.03 10.09 -17.50
CA TYR A 311 14.98 9.41 -18.38
C TYR A 311 15.00 10.09 -19.74
N VAL A 312 16.19 10.38 -20.24
CA VAL A 312 16.42 10.96 -21.58
C VAL A 312 17.19 9.95 -22.41
N LEU A 313 16.59 9.48 -23.49
CA LEU A 313 17.09 8.37 -24.29
C LEU A 313 17.31 8.81 -25.74
N ASP A 314 18.31 8.20 -26.37
CA ASP A 314 18.55 8.37 -27.80
C ASP A 314 17.55 7.50 -28.59
N PRO A 315 16.72 8.08 -29.48
CA PRO A 315 15.77 7.34 -30.30
C PRO A 315 16.41 6.15 -31.07
N GLN A 316 17.67 6.27 -31.50
CA GLN A 316 18.37 5.24 -32.28
C GLN A 316 18.68 3.97 -31.47
N THR A 317 18.68 4.09 -30.14
CA THR A 317 18.97 3.01 -29.19
C THR A 317 17.71 2.32 -28.67
N LEU A 318 16.53 2.62 -29.24
CA LEU A 318 15.22 2.17 -28.77
C LEU A 318 14.43 1.40 -29.85
N GLY A 319 13.46 0.61 -29.39
CA GLY A 319 12.63 -0.24 -30.25
C GLY A 319 13.34 -1.53 -30.68
N PHE A 320 12.63 -2.36 -31.45
CA PHE A 320 13.19 -3.65 -31.92
C PHE A 320 14.21 -3.48 -33.06
N GLU A 321 14.29 -2.30 -33.68
CA GLU A 321 15.25 -1.93 -34.74
C GLU A 321 16.44 -1.12 -34.19
N ALA A 322 16.66 -1.12 -32.87
CA ALA A 322 17.75 -0.38 -32.24
C ALA A 322 19.10 -0.73 -32.86
N THR A 323 19.85 0.29 -33.26
CA THR A 323 21.10 0.14 -34.03
C THR A 323 22.35 0.17 -33.15
N ASP A 324 22.23 0.68 -31.91
CA ASP A 324 23.29 0.75 -30.90
C ASP A 324 22.82 0.07 -29.61
N THR A 325 23.39 -1.09 -29.28
CA THR A 325 23.17 -1.73 -27.96
C THR A 325 24.29 -1.27 -27.02
N PRO A 326 24.02 -0.91 -25.74
CA PRO A 326 25.04 -0.36 -24.84
C PRO A 326 26.28 -1.23 -24.61
N SER A 327 26.25 -2.52 -24.99
CA SER A 327 27.39 -3.43 -24.88
C SER A 327 28.61 -3.01 -25.72
N ASP A 328 28.43 -2.14 -26.71
CA ASP A 328 29.51 -1.77 -27.65
C ASP A 328 30.32 -0.54 -27.22
N ARG A 329 30.01 0.06 -26.05
CA ARG A 329 30.68 1.29 -25.57
C ARG A 329 31.65 1.11 -24.41
N ASP A 330 31.78 -0.09 -23.83
CA ASP A 330 32.61 -0.34 -22.64
C ASP A 330 33.88 -1.18 -22.91
N SER A 331 34.31 -1.28 -24.18
CA SER A 331 35.48 -2.07 -24.58
C SER A 331 36.58 -1.29 -25.31
N GLY A 332 36.71 0.01 -25.05
CA GLY A 332 37.74 0.82 -25.70
C GLY A 332 38.09 2.05 -24.90
N ASP A 333 39.00 1.88 -23.94
CA ASP A 333 40.09 2.82 -23.63
C ASP A 333 40.91 2.25 -22.45
N ASP A 334 41.85 1.38 -22.77
CA ASP A 334 43.06 1.12 -21.99
C ASP A 334 44.15 0.80 -23.02
N ASP A 335 44.82 1.86 -23.50
CA ASP A 335 46.08 1.81 -24.26
C ASP A 335 47.11 2.74 -23.59
#